data_AF-A0A7H4PM54-F1
#
_entry.id   AF-A0A7H4PM54-F1
#
_cell.length_a   1.000
_cell.length_b   1.000
_cell.length_c   1.000
_cell.angle_alpha   90.00
_cell.angle_beta   90.00
_cell.angle_gamma   90.00
#
_symmetry.space_group_name_H-M   'P 1'
#
loop_
_entity.id
_entity.type
_entity.pdbx_description
1 polymer ?
#
loop_
_entity_poly.entity_id
_entity_poly.type
_entity_poly.pdbx_seq_one_letter_code
_entity_poly.pdbx_strand_id
1 'polypeptide(L)'
;MDSEKQPRGEGFELRTDSYGAIRAGKGIFITADAQSKAQGQQLAMEPAMSRLSAALVEMQSLAASAQQAQALAADVGRQQTLLQQKIEQLQKEVLLGTAPQGVALASGDDMLLSAQENLTLIAGQQLDMGAQKDFTLAAGKQLSLWSQNGAKWFASRGDIDIQAQGGHITTWSTQDTHISSGKKLVITAQDELTLICGGGYIKIKGGNVEIGGPGKLLIKNTGIKKAGSGSMQGVMKSFESGSFDEKFVIRNSLTKEPLANKEYSITMPDGRIVSGVTDLNGSTSLNTSDVIDDMTITLIKGK
;
A
#
# COMPACT_ATOMS: atom_id res chain seq x y z
N MET A 1 -49.61 -3.74 -12.83
CA MET A 1 -50.71 -2.92 -12.30
C MET A 1 -50.75 -3.04 -10.78
N ASP A 2 -51.06 -1.98 -10.04
CA ASP A 2 -51.32 -2.04 -8.61
C ASP A 2 -52.78 -2.44 -8.30
N SER A 3 -53.19 -2.35 -7.03
CA SER A 3 -54.55 -2.66 -6.58
C SER A 3 -55.61 -1.75 -7.21
N GLU A 4 -55.23 -0.59 -7.72
CA GLU A 4 -56.09 0.40 -8.38
C GLU A 4 -56.00 0.34 -9.91
N LYS A 5 -55.35 -0.70 -10.44
CA LYS A 5 -55.08 -0.90 -11.87
C LYS A 5 -54.19 0.17 -12.50
N GLN A 6 -53.43 0.91 -11.71
CA GLN A 6 -52.43 1.86 -12.22
C GLN A 6 -51.12 1.14 -12.55
N PRO A 7 -50.39 1.57 -13.60
CA PRO A 7 -49.09 0.99 -13.93
C PRO A 7 -48.10 1.22 -12.79
N ARG A 8 -47.47 0.13 -12.31
CA ARG A 8 -46.44 0.14 -11.26
C ARG A 8 -45.02 0.16 -11.82
N GLY A 9 -44.87 -0.23 -13.09
CA GLY A 9 -43.60 -0.43 -13.79
C GLY A 9 -43.78 -1.37 -14.98
N GLU A 10 -42.79 -1.40 -15.85
CA GLU A 10 -42.73 -2.29 -17.03
C GLU A 10 -41.44 -3.13 -16.99
N GLY A 11 -41.50 -4.37 -17.48
CA GLY A 11 -40.39 -5.32 -17.43
C GLY A 11 -40.62 -6.44 -16.42
N PHE A 12 -39.59 -6.78 -15.66
CA PHE A 12 -39.63 -7.83 -14.65
C PHE A 12 -39.25 -7.28 -13.27
N GLU A 13 -40.03 -7.61 -12.25
CA GLU A 13 -39.77 -7.27 -10.84
C GLU A 13 -39.72 -8.57 -10.02
N LEU A 14 -38.65 -8.75 -9.23
CA LEU A 14 -38.55 -9.80 -8.22
C LEU A 14 -38.56 -9.14 -6.83
N ARG A 15 -39.71 -9.20 -6.14
CA ARG A 15 -39.95 -8.52 -4.85
C ARG A 15 -40.37 -9.51 -3.76
N THR A 16 -39.81 -9.37 -2.56
CA THR A 16 -40.23 -10.04 -1.32
C THR A 16 -39.89 -9.15 -0.13
N ASP A 17 -40.67 -9.24 0.95
CA ASP A 17 -40.35 -8.59 2.25
C ASP A 17 -39.50 -9.51 3.15
N SER A 18 -39.26 -10.75 2.71
CA SER A 18 -38.41 -11.75 3.38
C SER A 18 -37.07 -11.90 2.65
N TYR A 19 -36.33 -12.96 2.95
CA TYR A 19 -35.08 -13.25 2.27
C TYR A 19 -35.27 -13.55 0.77
N GLY A 20 -34.38 -12.99 -0.05
CA GLY A 20 -34.21 -13.34 -1.46
C GLY A 20 -32.80 -13.86 -1.70
N ALA A 21 -32.66 -14.86 -2.58
CA ALA A 21 -31.36 -15.37 -2.99
C ALA A 21 -31.36 -15.69 -4.49
N ILE A 22 -30.36 -15.19 -5.20
CA ILE A 22 -30.06 -15.58 -6.58
C ILE A 22 -28.75 -16.36 -6.53
N ARG A 23 -28.79 -17.65 -6.91
CA ARG A 23 -27.63 -18.55 -6.85
C ARG A 23 -27.49 -19.31 -8.15
N ALA A 24 -26.33 -19.21 -8.77
CA ALA A 24 -25.97 -19.97 -9.96
C ALA A 24 -24.54 -20.52 -9.82
N GLY A 25 -24.41 -21.85 -9.72
CA GLY A 25 -23.12 -22.53 -9.57
C GLY A 25 -22.23 -22.51 -10.82
N LYS A 26 -22.65 -21.81 -11.88
CA LYS A 26 -21.87 -21.55 -13.09
C LYS A 26 -21.63 -20.04 -13.32
N GLY A 27 -21.92 -19.21 -12.32
CA GLY A 27 -21.80 -17.75 -12.41
C GLY A 27 -23.11 -17.04 -12.75
N ILE A 28 -23.10 -15.71 -12.60
CA ILE A 28 -24.24 -14.81 -12.82
C ILE A 28 -23.80 -13.68 -13.75
N PHE A 29 -24.57 -13.42 -14.80
CA PHE A 29 -24.41 -12.25 -15.68
C PHE A 29 -25.61 -11.31 -15.52
N ILE A 30 -25.36 -10.10 -15.03
CA ILE A 30 -26.35 -9.02 -14.86
C ILE A 30 -25.98 -7.91 -15.83
N THR A 31 -26.83 -7.63 -16.81
CA THR A 31 -26.53 -6.59 -17.80
C THR A 31 -27.72 -5.70 -18.15
N ALA A 32 -27.43 -4.43 -18.43
CA ALA A 32 -28.34 -3.48 -19.06
C ALA A 32 -28.11 -3.34 -20.58
N ASP A 33 -27.30 -4.23 -21.19
CA ASP A 33 -27.19 -4.35 -22.64
C ASP A 33 -28.48 -4.92 -23.24
N ALA A 34 -29.06 -4.23 -24.23
CA ALA A 34 -30.32 -4.63 -24.82
C ALA A 34 -30.16 -5.87 -25.73
N GLN A 35 -31.06 -6.84 -25.58
CA GLN A 35 -31.17 -8.00 -26.48
C GLN A 35 -32.61 -8.11 -27.02
N SER A 36 -32.88 -7.37 -28.10
CA SER A 36 -34.20 -7.27 -28.70
C SER A 36 -34.77 -8.64 -29.05
N LYS A 37 -35.98 -8.91 -28.56
CA LYS A 37 -36.72 -10.17 -28.82
C LYS A 37 -35.92 -11.43 -28.45
N ALA A 38 -34.99 -11.33 -27.50
CA ALA A 38 -34.09 -12.42 -27.12
C ALA A 38 -33.32 -13.04 -28.31
N GLN A 39 -32.99 -12.23 -29.33
CA GLN A 39 -32.18 -12.69 -30.45
C GLN A 39 -30.73 -12.88 -29.99
N GLY A 40 -30.27 -14.13 -29.91
CA GLY A 40 -28.92 -14.51 -29.50
C GLY A 40 -28.88 -15.49 -28.34
N GLN A 41 -27.70 -15.74 -27.81
CA GLN A 41 -27.51 -16.62 -26.64
C GLN A 41 -27.85 -15.86 -25.35
N GLN A 42 -28.24 -16.60 -24.31
CA GLN A 42 -28.49 -16.03 -22.96
C GLN A 42 -27.25 -15.32 -22.39
N LEU A 43 -26.06 -15.79 -22.74
CA LEU A 43 -24.77 -15.25 -22.31
C LEU A 43 -24.07 -14.45 -23.41
N ALA A 44 -24.81 -13.88 -24.35
CA ALA A 44 -24.25 -12.93 -25.33
C ALA A 44 -23.68 -11.72 -24.56
N MET A 45 -22.36 -11.67 -24.43
CA MET A 45 -21.63 -10.73 -23.56
C MET A 45 -20.53 -9.97 -24.31
N GLU A 46 -20.57 -9.96 -25.63
CA GLU A 46 -19.59 -9.28 -26.48
C GLU A 46 -19.41 -7.79 -26.11
N PRO A 47 -20.48 -7.01 -25.82
CA PRO A 47 -20.31 -5.63 -25.35
C PRO A 47 -19.58 -5.53 -24.00
N ALA A 48 -19.88 -6.43 -23.07
CA ALA A 48 -19.22 -6.48 -21.77
C ALA A 48 -17.73 -6.81 -21.91
N MET A 49 -17.40 -7.84 -22.69
CA MET A 49 -16.03 -8.26 -22.95
C MET A 49 -15.23 -7.20 -23.70
N SER A 50 -15.85 -6.49 -24.64
CA SER A 50 -15.21 -5.37 -25.35
C SER A 50 -14.82 -4.24 -24.38
N ARG A 51 -15.71 -3.85 -23.45
CA ARG A 51 -15.41 -2.82 -22.45
C ARG A 51 -14.28 -3.23 -21.50
N LEU A 52 -14.31 -4.46 -20.99
CA LEU A 52 -13.26 -4.98 -20.11
C LEU A 52 -11.92 -5.11 -20.84
N SER A 53 -11.93 -5.49 -22.12
CA SER A 53 -10.73 -5.58 -22.94
C SER A 53 -10.12 -4.20 -23.20
N ALA A 54 -10.94 -3.18 -23.48
CA ALA A 54 -10.46 -1.82 -23.66
C ALA A 54 -9.78 -1.28 -22.38
N ALA A 55 -10.40 -1.47 -21.21
CA ALA A 55 -9.82 -1.09 -19.91
C ALA A 55 -8.49 -1.81 -19.64
N LEU A 56 -8.37 -3.08 -20.03
CA LEU A 56 -7.14 -3.85 -19.88
C LEU A 56 -6.00 -3.30 -20.76
N VAL A 57 -6.30 -2.91 -22.01
CA VAL A 57 -5.31 -2.31 -22.92
C VAL A 57 -4.80 -0.97 -22.40
N GLU A 58 -5.68 -0.15 -21.83
CA GLU A 58 -5.28 1.11 -21.19
C GLU A 58 -4.35 0.84 -19.99
N MET A 59 -4.70 -0.12 -19.13
CA MET A 59 -3.88 -0.49 -17.99
C MET A 59 -2.54 -1.12 -18.41
N GLN A 60 -2.47 -1.86 -19.53
CA GLN A 60 -1.21 -2.34 -20.13
C GLN A 60 -0.25 -1.20 -20.46
N SER A 61 -0.76 -0.17 -21.12
CA SER A 61 0.04 1.00 -21.50
C SER A 61 0.57 1.75 -20.27
N LEU A 62 -0.27 1.94 -19.26
CA LEU A 62 0.13 2.55 -17.99
C LEU A 62 1.15 1.70 -17.24
N ALA A 63 0.94 0.38 -17.15
CA ALA A 63 1.85 -0.54 -16.48
C ALA A 63 3.23 -0.57 -17.15
N ALA A 64 3.28 -0.61 -18.49
CA ALA A 64 4.53 -0.56 -19.23
C ALA A 64 5.31 0.75 -18.98
N SER A 65 4.59 1.88 -18.96
CA SER A 65 5.19 3.19 -18.69
C SER A 65 5.71 3.31 -17.25
N ALA A 66 4.96 2.78 -16.27
CA ALA A 66 5.39 2.71 -14.87
C ALA A 66 6.64 1.83 -14.69
N GLN A 67 6.69 0.67 -15.37
CA GLN A 67 7.87 -0.22 -15.38
C GLN A 67 9.10 0.48 -15.96
N GLN A 68 8.94 1.22 -17.07
CA GLN A 68 10.02 2.00 -17.67
C GLN A 68 10.57 3.07 -16.71
N ALA A 69 9.71 3.63 -15.86
CA ALA A 69 10.08 4.56 -14.80
C ALA A 69 10.55 3.86 -13.50
N GLN A 70 10.75 2.54 -13.51
CA GLN A 70 11.13 1.71 -12.36
C GLN A 70 10.14 1.78 -11.17
N ALA A 71 8.89 2.18 -11.42
CA ALA A 71 7.82 2.13 -10.44
C ALA A 71 7.20 0.72 -10.38
N LEU A 72 6.62 0.36 -9.23
CA LEU A 72 5.79 -0.86 -9.15
C LEU A 72 4.56 -0.67 -10.04
N ALA A 73 4.33 -1.64 -10.93
CA ALA A 73 3.26 -1.63 -11.91
C ALA A 73 2.15 -2.63 -11.60
N ALA A 74 0.96 -2.39 -12.17
CA ALA A 74 -0.19 -3.27 -12.01
C ALA A 74 0.05 -4.67 -12.61
N ASP A 75 -0.48 -5.71 -11.96
CA ASP A 75 -0.47 -7.09 -12.47
C ASP A 75 -1.56 -7.29 -13.53
N VAL A 76 -1.23 -6.84 -14.74
CA VAL A 76 -2.10 -6.95 -15.91
C VAL A 76 -2.27 -8.42 -16.34
N GLY A 77 -1.23 -9.25 -16.21
CA GLY A 77 -1.30 -10.66 -16.63
C GLY A 77 -2.39 -11.42 -15.86
N ARG A 78 -2.55 -11.11 -14.57
CA ARG A 78 -3.63 -11.66 -13.76
C ARG A 78 -5.01 -11.14 -14.17
N GLN A 79 -5.13 -9.87 -14.54
CA GLN A 79 -6.40 -9.30 -15.03
C GLN A 79 -6.82 -9.94 -16.36
N GLN A 80 -5.86 -10.15 -17.26
CA GLN A 80 -6.09 -10.89 -18.49
C GLN A 80 -6.55 -12.33 -18.22
N THR A 81 -5.90 -13.00 -17.27
CA THR A 81 -6.27 -14.36 -16.83
C THR A 81 -7.70 -14.41 -16.26
N LEU A 82 -8.06 -13.44 -15.42
CA LEU A 82 -9.41 -13.30 -14.88
C LEU A 82 -10.44 -13.15 -16.01
N LEU A 83 -10.16 -12.28 -16.98
CA LEU A 83 -11.06 -12.00 -18.10
C LEU A 83 -11.27 -13.25 -18.97
N GLN A 84 -10.18 -13.88 -19.42
CA GLN A 84 -10.23 -14.97 -20.41
C GLN A 84 -10.63 -16.33 -19.83
N GLN A 85 -10.18 -16.65 -18.61
CA GLN A 85 -10.36 -17.99 -18.04
C GLN A 85 -11.51 -18.10 -17.04
N LYS A 86 -12.06 -16.97 -16.57
CA LYS A 86 -13.12 -16.96 -15.56
C LYS A 86 -14.36 -16.18 -16.01
N ILE A 87 -14.20 -14.96 -16.52
CA ILE A 87 -15.33 -14.07 -16.89
C ILE A 87 -15.94 -14.45 -18.24
N GLU A 88 -15.12 -14.68 -19.27
CA GLU A 88 -15.61 -15.04 -20.60
C GLU A 88 -16.53 -16.27 -20.52
N GLN A 89 -17.75 -16.12 -21.03
CA GLN A 89 -18.80 -17.14 -20.98
C GLN A 89 -19.11 -17.69 -19.57
N LEU A 90 -18.73 -16.98 -18.51
CA LEU A 90 -18.81 -17.46 -17.12
C LEU A 90 -18.18 -18.85 -16.94
N GLN A 91 -16.98 -19.07 -17.48
CA GLN A 91 -16.24 -20.34 -17.35
C GLN A 91 -16.00 -20.79 -15.89
N LYS A 92 -16.13 -19.87 -14.93
CA LYS A 92 -16.07 -20.13 -13.48
C LYS A 92 -17.22 -19.45 -12.74
N GLU A 93 -17.31 -19.72 -11.44
CA GLU A 93 -18.30 -19.14 -10.51
C GLU A 93 -18.02 -17.63 -10.27
N VAL A 94 -18.38 -16.80 -11.25
CA VAL A 94 -18.14 -15.35 -11.22
C VAL A 94 -19.45 -14.57 -11.31
N LEU A 95 -19.43 -13.35 -10.82
CA LEU A 95 -20.47 -12.35 -11.04
C LEU A 95 -19.94 -11.31 -12.02
N LEU A 96 -20.62 -11.14 -13.16
CA LEU A 96 -20.35 -10.07 -14.12
C LEU A 96 -21.53 -9.11 -14.14
N GLY A 97 -21.30 -7.86 -13.77
CA GLY A 97 -22.27 -6.77 -13.83
C GLY A 97 -21.84 -5.72 -14.85
N THR A 98 -22.66 -5.42 -15.87
CA THR A 98 -22.32 -4.42 -16.89
C THR A 98 -23.49 -3.54 -17.30
N ALA A 99 -23.20 -2.29 -17.66
CA ALA A 99 -24.19 -1.39 -18.24
C ALA A 99 -23.53 -0.42 -19.23
N PRO A 100 -24.15 -0.14 -20.39
CA PRO A 100 -23.61 0.80 -21.38
C PRO A 100 -23.61 2.26 -20.91
N GLN A 101 -24.50 2.63 -19.99
CA GLN A 101 -24.73 4.03 -19.59
C GLN A 101 -24.42 4.29 -18.10
N GLY A 102 -23.64 3.41 -17.47
CA GLY A 102 -23.16 3.59 -16.10
C GLY A 102 -23.75 2.61 -15.10
N VAL A 103 -23.05 2.48 -13.97
CA VAL A 103 -23.44 1.65 -12.82
C VAL A 103 -23.27 2.50 -11.58
N ALA A 104 -24.26 2.49 -10.68
CA ALA A 104 -24.18 3.14 -9.38
C ALA A 104 -24.33 2.09 -8.28
N LEU A 105 -23.42 2.11 -7.31
CA LEU A 105 -23.50 1.34 -6.07
C LEU A 105 -23.52 2.35 -4.94
N ALA A 106 -24.50 2.25 -4.04
CA ALA A 106 -24.64 3.16 -2.90
C ALA A 106 -25.09 2.38 -1.65
N SER A 107 -24.66 2.86 -0.49
CA SER A 107 -25.08 2.38 0.83
C SER A 107 -25.41 3.58 1.71
N GLY A 108 -26.41 3.45 2.59
CA GLY A 108 -26.73 4.47 3.59
C GLY A 108 -25.84 4.38 4.84
N ASP A 109 -25.03 3.33 4.92
CA ASP A 109 -24.08 3.05 6.01
C ASP A 109 -22.76 2.57 5.38
N ASP A 110 -22.23 1.40 5.76
CA ASP A 110 -20.97 0.88 5.23
C ASP A 110 -21.08 0.31 3.80
N MET A 111 -19.97 0.39 3.05
CA MET A 111 -19.72 -0.36 1.81
C MET A 111 -18.34 -1.03 1.89
N LEU A 112 -18.30 -2.36 1.79
CA LEU A 112 -17.06 -3.14 1.79
C LEU A 112 -16.81 -3.78 0.41
N LEU A 113 -15.67 -3.44 -0.20
CA LEU A 113 -15.14 -4.11 -1.38
C LEU A 113 -13.89 -4.90 -0.95
N SER A 114 -13.98 -6.22 -0.94
CA SER A 114 -12.90 -7.10 -0.47
C SER A 114 -12.63 -8.22 -1.48
N ALA A 115 -11.35 -8.50 -1.68
CA ALA A 115 -10.87 -9.61 -2.49
C ALA A 115 -9.69 -10.27 -1.77
N GLN A 116 -9.68 -11.60 -1.68
CA GLN A 116 -8.60 -12.35 -1.04
C GLN A 116 -7.26 -12.22 -1.79
N GLU A 117 -7.34 -12.05 -3.11
CA GLU A 117 -6.16 -12.01 -3.97
C GLU A 117 -5.83 -10.57 -4.40
N ASN A 118 -6.69 -9.94 -5.22
CA ASN A 118 -6.45 -8.61 -5.76
C ASN A 118 -7.75 -7.84 -5.97
N LEU A 119 -7.72 -6.55 -5.67
CA LEU A 119 -8.75 -5.58 -6.01
C LEU A 119 -8.17 -4.60 -7.03
N THR A 120 -8.83 -4.45 -8.18
CA THR A 120 -8.41 -3.52 -9.25
C THR A 120 -9.50 -2.51 -9.51
N LEU A 121 -9.13 -1.22 -9.56
CA LEU A 121 -9.98 -0.11 -9.97
C LEU A 121 -9.38 0.52 -11.22
N ILE A 122 -10.16 0.61 -12.30
CA ILE A 122 -9.72 1.14 -13.59
C ILE A 122 -10.72 2.18 -14.07
N ALA A 123 -10.22 3.30 -14.58
CA ALA A 123 -11.01 4.29 -15.29
C ALA A 123 -10.22 4.76 -16.52
N GLY A 124 -10.85 4.79 -17.70
CA GLY A 124 -10.17 5.21 -18.93
C GLY A 124 -9.93 6.72 -19.06
N GLN A 125 -10.44 7.52 -18.12
CA GLN A 125 -10.27 8.97 -18.11
C GLN A 125 -9.77 9.47 -16.75
N GLN A 126 -10.61 9.36 -15.71
CA GLN A 126 -10.33 9.91 -14.39
C GLN A 126 -10.85 8.97 -13.30
N LEU A 127 -10.06 8.82 -12.23
CA LEU A 127 -10.46 8.14 -11.01
C LEU A 127 -10.49 9.16 -9.88
N ASP A 128 -11.68 9.43 -9.35
CA ASP A 128 -11.88 10.32 -8.21
C ASP A 128 -12.11 9.50 -6.95
N MET A 129 -11.29 9.75 -5.92
CA MET A 129 -11.42 9.15 -4.60
C MET A 129 -11.41 10.27 -3.57
N GLY A 130 -12.38 10.27 -2.67
CA GLY A 130 -12.51 11.32 -1.66
C GLY A 130 -13.14 10.81 -0.38
N ALA A 131 -12.73 11.41 0.73
CA ALA A 131 -13.30 11.18 2.05
C ALA A 131 -13.54 12.54 2.73
N GLN A 132 -14.63 12.66 3.48
CA GLN A 132 -14.93 13.90 4.21
C GLN A 132 -14.06 14.06 5.47
N LYS A 133 -13.65 12.94 6.05
CA LYS A 133 -12.75 12.89 7.21
C LYS A 133 -11.37 12.44 6.73
N ASP A 134 -11.00 11.20 7.03
CA ASP A 134 -9.68 10.67 6.79
C ASP A 134 -9.65 9.83 5.52
N PHE A 135 -8.54 9.94 4.77
CA PHE A 135 -8.23 9.08 3.64
C PHE A 135 -6.95 8.31 3.97
N THR A 136 -7.07 7.01 4.19
CA THR A 136 -5.96 6.15 4.62
C THR A 136 -5.61 5.12 3.55
N LEU A 137 -4.32 5.04 3.20
CA LEU A 137 -3.77 4.00 2.33
C LEU A 137 -2.69 3.24 3.10
N ALA A 138 -2.81 1.92 3.16
CA ALA A 138 -1.83 1.05 3.80
C ALA A 138 -1.52 -0.15 2.89
N ALA A 139 -0.25 -0.49 2.75
CA ALA A 139 0.22 -1.63 1.98
C ALA A 139 1.23 -2.42 2.81
N GLY A 140 1.07 -3.75 2.87
CA GLY A 140 1.96 -4.62 3.65
C GLY A 140 3.37 -4.80 3.06
N LYS A 141 3.62 -4.30 1.85
CA LYS A 141 4.94 -4.37 1.19
C LYS A 141 5.39 -3.01 0.67
N GLN A 142 4.72 -2.50 -0.36
CA GLN A 142 5.14 -1.29 -1.06
C GLN A 142 3.92 -0.47 -1.48
N LEU A 143 4.05 0.86 -1.38
CA LEU A 143 3.14 1.82 -1.99
C LEU A 143 3.88 2.48 -3.16
N SER A 144 3.29 2.46 -4.36
CA SER A 144 3.85 3.07 -5.56
C SER A 144 2.86 4.06 -6.14
N LEU A 145 3.32 5.30 -6.34
CA LEU A 145 2.54 6.38 -6.92
C LEU A 145 3.31 6.90 -8.13
N TRP A 146 2.73 6.73 -9.31
CA TRP A 146 3.36 7.11 -10.56
C TRP A 146 2.36 7.83 -11.46
N SER A 147 2.85 8.83 -12.18
CA SER A 147 2.05 9.71 -13.04
C SER A 147 2.88 10.13 -14.25
N GLN A 148 2.28 10.11 -15.45
CA GLN A 148 2.95 10.58 -16.67
C GLN A 148 3.20 12.09 -16.66
N ASN A 149 2.26 12.87 -16.10
CA ASN A 149 2.25 14.34 -16.22
C ASN A 149 2.40 15.05 -14.86
N GLY A 150 3.25 14.50 -13.99
CA GLY A 150 3.57 15.06 -12.68
C GLY A 150 2.52 14.81 -11.59
N ALA A 151 2.84 15.24 -10.38
CA ALA A 151 2.02 15.03 -9.19
C ALA A 151 1.97 16.30 -8.33
N LYS A 152 0.90 16.43 -7.54
CA LYS A 152 0.68 17.57 -6.63
C LYS A 152 0.20 17.09 -5.28
N TRP A 153 0.80 17.63 -4.22
CA TRP A 153 0.57 17.25 -2.83
C TRP A 153 0.38 18.53 -2.02
N PHE A 154 -0.81 18.76 -1.50
CA PHE A 154 -1.16 20.00 -0.81
C PHE A 154 -1.89 19.71 0.50
N ALA A 155 -1.55 20.46 1.54
CA ALA A 155 -2.32 20.56 2.77
C ALA A 155 -2.71 22.03 2.97
N SER A 156 -4.01 22.33 3.06
CA SER A 156 -4.49 23.71 3.26
C SER A 156 -4.21 24.21 4.68
N ARG A 157 -4.16 23.30 5.66
CA ARG A 157 -3.84 23.52 7.07
C ARG A 157 -3.19 22.26 7.62
N GLY A 158 -2.49 22.39 8.74
CA GLY A 158 -1.76 21.28 9.35
C GLY A 158 -0.42 21.02 8.67
N ASP A 159 0.25 19.98 9.13
CA ASP A 159 1.61 19.63 8.74
C ASP A 159 1.61 18.56 7.64
N ILE A 160 2.70 18.52 6.87
CA ILE A 160 3.01 17.41 5.95
C ILE A 160 4.22 16.69 6.53
N ASP A 161 4.02 15.44 6.97
CA ASP A 161 5.09 14.56 7.44
C ASP A 161 5.46 13.55 6.34
N ILE A 162 6.73 13.52 5.95
CA ILE A 162 7.29 12.53 5.01
C ILE A 162 8.47 11.84 5.72
N GLN A 163 8.40 10.52 5.88
CA GLN A 163 9.34 9.76 6.70
C GLN A 163 9.67 8.42 6.07
N ALA A 164 10.93 8.00 6.18
CA ALA A 164 11.37 6.62 5.98
C ALA A 164 11.99 6.13 7.30
N GLN A 165 11.23 5.36 8.08
CA GLN A 165 11.62 5.01 9.46
C GLN A 165 12.74 3.96 9.54
N GLY A 166 12.84 3.10 8.53
CA GLY A 166 13.91 2.10 8.40
C GLY A 166 14.63 2.17 7.05
N GLY A 167 14.48 3.27 6.31
CA GLY A 167 14.96 3.41 4.95
C GLY A 167 15.46 4.82 4.63
N HIS A 168 15.73 5.06 3.35
CA HIS A 168 16.17 6.37 2.87
C HIS A 168 15.01 7.14 2.24
N ILE A 169 15.09 8.46 2.32
CA ILE A 169 14.30 9.36 1.47
C ILE A 169 15.22 9.81 0.34
N THR A 170 14.86 9.49 -0.90
CA THR A 170 15.57 9.95 -2.11
C THR A 170 14.66 10.86 -2.92
N THR A 171 15.16 12.04 -3.30
CA THR A 171 14.47 12.99 -4.17
C THR A 171 15.40 13.42 -5.29
N TRP A 172 14.90 13.48 -6.52
CA TRP A 172 15.68 13.89 -7.68
C TRP A 172 14.80 14.62 -8.70
N SER A 173 15.39 15.60 -9.41
CA SER A 173 14.77 16.34 -10.51
C SER A 173 15.82 16.57 -11.60
N THR A 174 15.44 16.40 -12.87
CA THR A 174 16.27 16.79 -14.02
C THR A 174 16.43 18.31 -14.12
N GLN A 175 15.45 19.05 -13.60
CA GLN A 175 15.39 20.52 -13.62
C GLN A 175 15.64 21.05 -12.20
N ASP A 176 15.42 22.35 -12.03
CA ASP A 176 15.60 23.01 -10.74
C ASP A 176 14.78 22.36 -9.63
N THR A 177 15.38 22.32 -8.43
CA THR A 177 14.72 21.91 -7.19
C THR A 177 14.65 23.10 -6.25
N HIS A 178 13.44 23.45 -5.82
CA HIS A 178 13.20 24.55 -4.87
C HIS A 178 12.80 24.01 -3.51
N ILE A 179 13.60 24.35 -2.48
CA ILE A 179 13.28 24.09 -1.07
C ILE A 179 13.27 25.44 -0.37
N SER A 180 12.09 25.87 0.08
CA SER A 180 11.90 27.19 0.69
C SER A 180 11.01 27.10 1.93
N SER A 181 11.22 28.02 2.85
CA SER A 181 10.40 28.20 4.05
C SER A 181 10.16 29.68 4.26
N GLY A 182 8.91 30.08 4.50
CA GLY A 182 8.57 31.47 4.86
C GLY A 182 9.05 31.87 6.26
N LYS A 183 9.58 30.92 7.04
CA LYS A 183 10.15 31.15 8.38
C LYS A 183 11.55 30.54 8.48
N LYS A 184 11.66 29.33 9.03
CA LYS A 184 12.93 28.64 9.28
C LYS A 184 13.03 27.40 8.39
N LEU A 185 14.18 27.21 7.75
CA LEU A 185 14.58 25.95 7.12
C LEU A 185 15.62 25.28 8.03
N VAL A 186 15.40 24.02 8.38
CA VAL A 186 16.33 23.22 9.17
C VAL A 186 16.68 21.97 8.38
N ILE A 187 17.96 21.77 8.10
CA ILE A 187 18.51 20.55 7.52
C ILE A 187 19.49 20.01 8.55
N THR A 188 19.31 18.75 8.94
CA THR A 188 20.09 18.13 10.01
C THR A 188 20.45 16.71 9.58
N ALA A 189 21.68 16.31 9.90
CA ALA A 189 22.17 14.96 9.74
C ALA A 189 23.00 14.59 10.98
N GLN A 190 22.99 13.32 11.37
CA GLN A 190 23.69 12.85 12.57
C GLN A 190 25.18 12.62 12.31
N ASP A 191 25.51 11.98 11.19
CA ASP A 191 26.89 11.64 10.83
C ASP A 191 27.52 12.72 9.94
N GLU A 192 26.91 12.99 8.79
CA GLU A 192 27.47 13.89 7.79
C GLU A 192 26.38 14.68 7.04
N LEU A 193 26.60 15.99 6.88
CA LEU A 193 25.82 16.85 5.97
C LEU A 193 26.73 17.35 4.86
N THR A 194 26.38 17.06 3.61
CA THR A 194 27.20 17.40 2.43
C THR A 194 26.36 18.11 1.37
N LEU A 195 26.83 19.27 0.92
CA LEU A 195 26.28 20.06 -0.18
C LEU A 195 27.32 20.13 -1.31
N ILE A 196 26.96 19.77 -2.54
CA ILE A 196 27.90 19.70 -3.67
C ILE A 196 27.33 20.43 -4.89
N CYS A 197 28.15 21.21 -5.58
CA CYS A 197 27.81 21.86 -6.85
C CYS A 197 29.07 22.06 -7.71
N GLY A 198 29.12 21.47 -8.91
CA GLY A 198 30.21 21.68 -9.87
C GLY A 198 31.61 21.35 -9.34
N GLY A 199 31.73 20.44 -8.37
CA GLY A 199 32.98 20.09 -7.68
C GLY A 199 33.32 20.95 -6.46
N GLY A 200 32.61 22.06 -6.22
CA GLY A 200 32.64 22.79 -4.95
C GLY A 200 31.71 22.14 -3.92
N TYR A 201 32.04 22.23 -2.64
CA TYR A 201 31.24 21.63 -1.58
C TYR A 201 31.33 22.35 -0.23
N ILE A 202 30.32 22.09 0.60
CA ILE A 202 30.34 22.33 2.05
C ILE A 202 30.01 21.01 2.73
N LYS A 203 30.89 20.56 3.63
CA LYS A 203 30.74 19.31 4.38
C LYS A 203 30.82 19.57 5.87
N ILE A 204 29.89 19.02 6.63
CA ILE A 204 29.84 19.08 8.10
C ILE A 204 29.92 17.65 8.63
N LYS A 205 30.99 17.33 9.37
CA LYS A 205 31.22 15.98 9.92
C LYS A 205 32.02 16.03 11.22
N GLY A 206 31.55 15.31 12.25
CA GLY A 206 32.24 15.24 13.54
C GLY A 206 32.49 16.60 14.19
N GLY A 207 31.58 17.56 13.99
CA GLY A 207 31.71 18.95 14.46
C GLY A 207 32.61 19.85 13.61
N ASN A 208 33.28 19.32 12.58
CA ASN A 208 34.11 20.09 11.67
C ASN A 208 33.29 20.62 10.49
N VAL A 209 33.63 21.82 10.00
CA VAL A 209 33.09 22.40 8.76
C VAL A 209 34.22 22.51 7.75
N GLU A 210 34.06 21.84 6.61
CA GLU A 210 35.00 21.84 5.47
C GLU A 210 34.34 22.53 4.28
N ILE A 211 35.02 23.54 3.72
CA ILE A 211 34.58 24.27 2.51
C ILE A 211 35.69 24.14 1.49
N GLY A 212 35.40 23.55 0.34
CA GLY A 212 36.43 23.24 -0.66
C GLY A 212 35.90 23.24 -2.09
N GLY A 213 36.83 23.30 -3.05
CA GLY A 213 36.53 23.23 -4.48
C GLY A 213 37.75 23.58 -5.34
N PRO A 214 37.70 23.29 -6.65
CA PRO A 214 38.82 23.54 -7.57
C PRO A 214 39.02 25.02 -7.93
N GLY A 215 38.00 25.86 -7.66
CA GLY A 215 38.03 27.29 -7.94
C GLY A 215 38.52 28.14 -6.76
N LYS A 216 38.29 29.45 -6.85
CA LYS A 216 38.60 30.41 -5.77
C LYS A 216 37.45 30.43 -4.75
N LEU A 217 37.78 30.42 -3.46
CA LEU A 217 36.83 30.76 -2.39
C LEU A 217 36.74 32.29 -2.25
N LEU A 218 35.72 32.90 -2.85
CA LEU A 218 35.50 34.35 -2.76
C LEU A 218 34.60 34.69 -1.56
N ILE A 219 35.17 35.39 -0.57
CA ILE A 219 34.42 35.90 0.58
C ILE A 219 34.26 37.41 0.42
N LYS A 220 33.03 37.88 0.30
CA LYS A 220 32.68 39.32 0.24
C LYS A 220 31.89 39.69 1.48
N ASN A 221 32.50 40.41 2.42
CA ASN A 221 31.86 40.77 3.69
C ASN A 221 32.43 42.06 4.28
N THR A 222 31.74 42.60 5.28
CA THR A 222 32.16 43.79 6.06
C THR A 222 33.12 43.46 7.21
N GLY A 223 33.17 42.20 7.67
CA GLY A 223 34.12 41.75 8.71
C GLY A 223 34.02 40.26 9.03
N ILE A 224 35.16 39.60 9.27
CA ILE A 224 35.25 38.22 9.79
C ILE A 224 35.75 38.32 11.24
N LYS A 225 35.00 37.75 12.20
CA LYS A 225 35.44 37.62 13.59
C LYS A 225 35.65 36.15 13.92
N LYS A 226 36.86 35.78 14.31
CA LYS A 226 37.16 34.47 14.88
C LYS A 226 36.88 34.52 16.39
N ALA A 227 35.89 33.76 16.87
CA ALA A 227 35.57 33.59 18.28
C ALA A 227 36.02 32.20 18.77
N GLY A 228 35.82 31.89 20.05
CA GLY A 228 36.03 30.54 20.61
C GLY A 228 35.05 29.51 20.02
N SER A 229 35.22 28.24 20.37
CA SER A 229 34.35 27.15 19.90
C SER A 229 32.90 27.35 20.35
N GLY A 230 31.94 27.08 19.46
CA GLY A 230 30.52 26.99 19.76
C GLY A 230 29.97 25.60 19.44
N SER A 231 28.84 25.24 20.04
CA SER A 231 28.10 24.02 19.72
C SER A 231 26.60 24.29 19.68
N MET A 232 25.86 23.52 18.88
CA MET A 232 24.40 23.58 18.80
C MET A 232 23.88 22.17 18.55
N GLN A 233 22.91 21.72 19.35
CA GLN A 233 22.22 20.45 19.13
C GLN A 233 21.00 20.67 18.24
N GLY A 234 20.87 19.88 17.18
CA GLY A 234 19.62 19.74 16.45
C GLY A 234 18.67 18.82 17.22
N VAL A 235 17.39 19.17 17.27
CA VAL A 235 16.35 18.26 17.75
C VAL A 235 16.04 17.29 16.61
N MET A 236 16.41 16.02 16.75
CA MET A 236 15.99 14.96 15.84
C MET A 236 14.84 14.18 16.46
N LYS A 237 13.85 13.81 15.64
CA LYS A 237 12.88 12.78 16.04
C LYS A 237 13.66 11.45 16.11
N SER A 238 13.84 10.89 17.31
CA SER A 238 14.28 9.51 17.49
C SER A 238 13.06 8.61 17.36
N PHE A 239 13.15 7.62 16.48
CA PHE A 239 12.16 6.56 16.43
C PHE A 239 12.74 5.41 17.26
N GLU A 240 12.06 5.06 18.35
CA GLU A 240 12.32 3.78 18.99
C GLU A 240 11.88 2.72 17.98
N SER A 241 12.82 1.92 17.48
CA SER A 241 12.48 0.64 16.85
C SER A 241 11.66 -0.11 17.89
N GLY A 242 10.38 -0.37 17.61
CA GLY A 242 9.53 -1.09 18.55
C GLY A 242 10.21 -2.40 18.90
N SER A 243 10.72 -2.53 20.12
CA SER A 243 11.30 -3.78 20.59
C SER A 243 10.17 -4.78 20.76
N PHE A 244 10.30 -5.93 20.11
CA PHE A 244 9.41 -7.04 20.31
C PHE A 244 9.96 -7.87 21.47
N ASP A 245 9.45 -7.60 22.68
CA ASP A 245 9.86 -8.21 23.94
C ASP A 245 8.78 -9.18 24.43
N GLU A 246 8.68 -10.36 23.82
CA GLU A 246 7.65 -11.36 24.17
C GLU A 246 8.23 -12.65 24.80
N LYS A 247 7.41 -13.25 25.67
CA LYS A 247 7.60 -14.62 26.18
C LYS A 247 6.50 -15.50 25.59
N PHE A 248 6.88 -16.67 25.10
CA PHE A 248 5.92 -17.64 24.56
C PHE A 248 5.63 -18.72 25.60
N VAL A 249 4.36 -19.11 25.73
CA VAL A 249 3.98 -20.25 26.57
C VAL A 249 3.78 -21.46 25.67
N ILE A 250 4.66 -22.45 25.80
CA ILE A 250 4.57 -23.69 25.04
C ILE A 250 3.54 -24.60 25.71
N ARG A 251 2.51 -24.99 24.96
CA ARG A 251 1.43 -25.87 25.42
C ARG A 251 1.40 -27.17 24.64
N ASN A 252 0.96 -28.23 25.29
CA ASN A 252 0.64 -29.49 24.64
C ASN A 252 -0.49 -29.26 23.63
N SER A 253 -0.30 -29.70 22.39
CA SER A 253 -1.25 -29.46 21.30
C SER A 253 -2.62 -30.11 21.56
N LEU A 254 -2.64 -31.24 22.27
CA LEU A 254 -3.82 -32.05 22.55
C LEU A 254 -4.50 -31.66 23.88
N THR A 255 -3.74 -31.55 24.97
CA THR A 255 -4.29 -31.29 26.32
C THR A 255 -4.40 -29.80 26.66
N LYS A 256 -3.77 -28.91 25.88
CA LYS A 256 -3.65 -27.46 26.11
C LYS A 256 -2.91 -27.07 27.40
N GLU A 257 -2.38 -28.05 28.14
CA GLU A 257 -1.60 -27.81 29.36
C GLU A 257 -0.22 -27.26 29.01
N PRO A 258 0.33 -26.34 29.83
CA PRO A 258 1.69 -25.84 29.64
C PRO A 258 2.74 -26.95 29.79
N LEU A 259 3.74 -26.94 28.94
CA LEU A 259 4.83 -27.91 28.95
C LEU A 259 6.02 -27.34 29.73
N ALA A 260 6.08 -27.66 31.02
CA ALA A 260 7.19 -27.27 31.87
C ALA A 260 8.47 -28.10 31.59
N ASN A 261 9.64 -27.49 31.80
CA ASN A 261 10.96 -28.11 31.71
C ASN A 261 11.23 -28.82 30.37
N LYS A 262 10.81 -28.21 29.25
CA LYS A 262 11.09 -28.71 27.90
C LYS A 262 12.10 -27.84 27.18
N GLU A 263 13.07 -28.49 26.56
CA GLU A 263 14.03 -27.84 25.67
C GLU A 263 13.32 -27.34 24.41
N TYR A 264 13.61 -26.08 24.07
CA TYR A 264 13.09 -25.42 22.89
C TYR A 264 14.20 -24.65 22.17
N SER A 265 13.96 -24.38 20.89
CA SER A 265 14.77 -23.50 20.05
C SER A 265 13.83 -22.58 19.27
N ILE A 266 14.10 -21.27 19.33
CA ILE A 266 13.40 -20.22 18.60
C ILE A 266 14.35 -19.67 17.54
N THR A 267 13.94 -19.74 16.28
CA THR A 267 14.62 -19.04 15.19
C THR A 267 13.98 -17.67 15.02
N MET A 268 14.78 -16.64 15.26
CA MET A 268 14.41 -15.24 15.09
C MET A 268 14.46 -14.85 13.59
N PRO A 269 13.78 -13.76 13.16
CA PRO A 269 13.78 -13.32 11.76
C PRO A 269 15.17 -12.95 11.21
N ASP A 270 16.08 -12.49 12.08
CA ASP A 270 17.48 -12.17 11.77
C ASP A 270 18.37 -13.43 11.59
N GLY A 271 17.79 -14.64 11.72
CA GLY A 271 18.50 -15.92 11.66
C GLY A 271 19.17 -16.33 12.98
N ARG A 272 19.09 -15.51 14.03
CA ARG A 272 19.60 -15.85 15.36
C ARG A 272 18.76 -16.96 15.98
N ILE A 273 19.42 -17.91 16.63
CA ILE A 273 18.75 -19.03 17.31
C ILE A 273 18.85 -18.82 18.81
N VAL A 274 17.70 -18.77 19.49
CA VAL A 274 17.60 -18.70 20.96
C VAL A 274 17.12 -20.06 21.46
N SER A 275 17.99 -20.78 22.18
CA SER A 275 17.66 -22.06 22.80
C SER A 275 17.51 -21.91 24.31
N GLY A 276 16.62 -22.70 24.91
CA GLY A 276 16.39 -22.67 26.35
C GLY A 276 15.53 -23.83 26.84
N VAL A 277 15.20 -23.79 28.12
CA VAL A 277 14.28 -24.73 28.78
C VAL A 277 13.10 -23.93 29.31
N THR A 278 11.87 -24.39 29.05
CA THR A 278 10.66 -23.72 29.56
C THR A 278 10.58 -23.77 31.09
N ASP A 279 10.05 -22.71 31.70
CA ASP A 279 9.83 -22.64 33.14
C ASP A 279 8.69 -23.55 33.63
N LEU A 280 8.39 -23.53 34.94
CA LEU A 280 7.31 -24.31 35.56
C LEU A 280 5.91 -24.01 34.99
N ASN A 281 5.74 -22.86 34.33
CA ASN A 281 4.50 -22.45 33.68
C ASN A 281 4.55 -22.66 32.16
N GLY A 282 5.58 -23.32 31.62
CA GLY A 282 5.77 -23.57 30.20
C GLY A 282 6.26 -22.35 29.41
N SER A 283 6.74 -21.30 30.06
CA SER A 283 7.17 -20.05 29.40
C SER A 283 8.62 -20.11 28.93
N THR A 284 8.89 -19.50 27.78
CA THR A 284 10.26 -19.28 27.27
C THR A 284 10.93 -18.10 27.97
N SER A 285 12.27 -18.02 27.86
CA SER A 285 13.03 -16.80 28.20
C SER A 285 12.55 -15.62 27.37
N LEU A 286 12.70 -14.40 27.90
CA LEU A 286 12.39 -13.17 27.17
C LEU A 286 13.18 -13.14 25.85
N ASN A 287 12.49 -13.01 24.73
CA ASN A 287 13.11 -12.89 23.41
C ASN A 287 13.00 -11.42 22.98
N THR A 288 14.13 -10.82 22.64
CA THR A 288 14.22 -9.43 22.21
C THR A 288 14.52 -9.39 20.70
N SER A 289 13.68 -8.70 19.93
CA SER A 289 13.87 -8.50 18.48
C SER A 289 13.59 -7.05 18.11
N ASP A 290 14.38 -6.52 17.17
CA ASP A 290 14.16 -5.18 16.58
C ASP A 290 13.22 -5.25 15.36
N VAL A 291 12.74 -6.44 15.00
CA VAL A 291 11.89 -6.71 13.82
C VAL A 291 10.66 -7.52 14.25
N ILE A 292 9.47 -7.07 13.84
CA ILE A 292 8.20 -7.81 13.94
C ILE A 292 8.04 -8.64 12.66
N ASP A 293 8.45 -9.90 12.70
CA ASP A 293 8.33 -10.85 11.58
C ASP A 293 8.21 -12.29 12.13
N ASP A 294 7.86 -13.26 11.28
CA ASP A 294 7.49 -14.63 11.67
C ASP A 294 8.62 -15.37 12.43
N MET A 295 8.31 -15.87 13.63
CA MET A 295 9.23 -16.67 14.45
C MET A 295 8.88 -18.16 14.37
N THR A 296 9.88 -19.03 14.26
CA THR A 296 9.67 -20.49 14.31
C THR A 296 10.14 -21.06 15.64
N ILE A 297 9.23 -21.66 16.40
CA ILE A 297 9.53 -22.34 17.68
C ILE A 297 9.51 -23.85 17.47
N THR A 298 10.62 -24.51 17.79
CA THR A 298 10.76 -25.96 17.70
C THR A 298 11.05 -26.56 19.07
N LEU A 299 10.30 -27.60 19.44
CA LEU A 299 10.56 -28.42 20.63
C LEU A 299 11.62 -29.46 20.31
N ILE A 300 12.67 -29.53 21.13
CA ILE A 300 13.74 -30.51 20.95
C ILE A 300 13.32 -31.80 21.67
N LYS A 301 13.30 -32.91 20.93
CA LYS A 301 13.04 -34.24 21.51
C LYS A 301 14.28 -34.65 22.30
N GLY A 302 14.18 -34.63 23.63
CA GLY A 302 15.20 -35.22 24.51
C GLY A 302 15.42 -36.69 24.14
N LYS A 303 16.69 -37.11 24.16
CA LYS A 303 17.09 -38.51 23.98
C LYS A 303 16.60 -39.39 25.14
#